data_AF-A0AAW2BUG0-F1
#
_entry.id   AF-A0AAW2BUG0-F1
#
_cell.length_a   1.000
_cell.length_b   1.000
_cell.length_c   1.000
_cell.angle_alpha   90.00
_cell.angle_beta   90.00
_cell.angle_gamma   90.00
#
_symmetry.space_group_name_H-M   'P 1'
#
loop_
_entity.id
_entity.type
_entity.pdbx_description
1 polymer ?
#
loop_
_entity_poly.entity_id
_entity_poly.type
_entity_poly.pdbx_seq_one_letter_code
_entity_poly.pdbx_strand_id
1 'polypeptide(L)'
;MDKSWVKITNRRSREYLDGVKQFLNFASNHAHPDGTISCPCKKCVHTTSWPMDVVEAHLVSKGICRGYNPWIFNGESSSAKTSTEISHSHVQENPIEYADLRDMLHDMFPIQDMASGPTEEVPSVHQPTEGPAEGPNEDALLFMKLLEDVNQPCYEGCKHFSKLSAIVHLYHMKCLNGWTNKSFTMLLQFLLDFFPLNAKLPKDCYEAKKIIKDLGLSYEKIHVCPKDCILYWKDNANLEACPNCNLSRWESNESKGQQNTNASSKRRKKKAAKILRWFPLKPRLKRLFMSPETANHMKWHANGRVNDGLMRHPADSKAWKSFDSKYIEFSSEPRNVRLGLAADGFNPYGNMSTTHSTWPVILIPYNLPPWMCMKRSYFTLSLLIPGPTSPGNDIDVYLQPLVEELKELCDVGVETFDVSSKKSFQMHATLLWTINDFPAYGDISGWSTKGSLACPSCNYDS
;
A
#
# COMPACT_ATOMS: atom_id res chain seq x y z
N MET A 1 -4.99 -41.62 4.84
CA MET A 1 -5.85 -41.32 3.69
C MET A 1 -4.96 -40.86 2.54
N ASP A 2 -5.23 -41.26 1.29
CA ASP A 2 -4.47 -40.77 0.13
C ASP A 2 -4.79 -39.30 -0.12
N LYS A 3 -3.75 -38.48 -0.28
CA LYS A 3 -3.84 -37.02 -0.50
C LYS A 3 -3.18 -36.59 -1.81
N SER A 4 -2.74 -37.54 -2.63
CA SER A 4 -2.10 -37.27 -3.92
C SER A 4 -3.03 -36.50 -4.87
N TRP A 5 -4.34 -36.72 -4.76
CA TRP A 5 -5.40 -36.08 -5.55
C TRP A 5 -5.40 -34.54 -5.48
N VAL A 6 -4.89 -33.95 -4.38
CA VAL A 6 -4.72 -32.49 -4.20
C VAL A 6 -3.84 -31.86 -5.29
N LYS A 7 -2.96 -32.67 -5.92
CA LYS A 7 -2.04 -32.23 -6.97
C LYS A 7 -2.65 -32.31 -8.38
N ILE A 8 -3.80 -32.96 -8.56
CA ILE A 8 -4.45 -33.16 -9.87
C ILE A 8 -5.01 -31.83 -10.38
N THR A 9 -4.64 -31.45 -11.61
CA THR A 9 -5.06 -30.19 -12.25
C THR A 9 -6.45 -30.29 -12.87
N ASN A 10 -6.82 -31.46 -13.42
CA ASN A 10 -8.14 -31.71 -13.97
C ASN A 10 -9.16 -32.03 -12.86
N ARG A 11 -9.92 -31.01 -12.43
CA ARG A 11 -10.91 -31.11 -11.34
C ARG A 11 -12.20 -31.86 -11.69
N ARG A 12 -12.37 -32.24 -12.96
CA ARG A 12 -13.48 -33.09 -13.43
C ARG A 12 -13.07 -34.55 -13.59
N SER A 13 -11.79 -34.87 -13.34
CA SER A 13 -11.32 -36.26 -13.33
C SER A 13 -11.96 -37.05 -12.19
N ARG A 14 -12.16 -38.35 -12.41
CA ARG A 14 -12.76 -39.23 -11.41
C ARG A 14 -11.89 -39.28 -10.15
N GLU A 15 -10.58 -39.30 -10.33
CA GLU A 15 -9.57 -39.35 -9.27
C GLU A 15 -9.62 -38.11 -8.36
N TYR A 16 -9.81 -36.92 -8.94
CA TYR A 16 -9.97 -35.70 -8.15
C TYR A 16 -11.30 -35.69 -7.38
N LEU A 17 -12.40 -36.08 -8.03
CA LEU A 17 -13.73 -36.11 -7.41
C LEU A 17 -13.81 -37.14 -6.27
N ASP A 18 -13.20 -38.31 -6.45
CA ASP A 18 -13.12 -39.32 -5.40
C ASP A 18 -12.25 -38.85 -4.23
N GLY A 19 -11.18 -38.11 -4.51
CA GLY A 19 -10.38 -37.44 -3.49
C GLY A 19 -11.14 -36.40 -2.68
N VAL A 20 -11.97 -35.57 -3.34
CA VAL A 20 -12.86 -34.61 -2.67
C VAL A 20 -13.85 -35.32 -1.76
N LYS A 21 -14.47 -36.41 -2.21
CA LYS A 21 -15.40 -37.21 -1.39
C LYS A 21 -14.72 -37.81 -0.16
N GLN A 22 -13.50 -38.34 -0.32
CA GLN A 22 -12.72 -38.88 0.79
C GLN A 22 -12.40 -37.79 1.82
N PHE A 23 -12.03 -36.60 1.37
CA PHE A 23 -11.82 -35.45 2.26
C PHE A 23 -13.09 -35.04 3.01
N LEU A 24 -14.23 -34.92 2.32
CA LEU A 24 -15.49 -34.54 2.96
C LEU A 24 -15.94 -35.57 4.01
N ASN A 25 -15.78 -36.87 3.71
CA ASN A 25 -16.08 -37.94 4.65
C ASN A 25 -15.13 -37.97 5.86
N PHE A 26 -13.89 -37.51 5.70
CA PHE A 26 -12.99 -37.31 6.84
C PHE A 26 -13.42 -36.10 7.68
N ALA A 27 -13.68 -34.97 7.02
CA ALA A 27 -14.01 -33.71 7.65
C ALA A 27 -15.37 -33.74 8.37
N SER A 28 -16.32 -34.57 7.90
CA SER A 28 -17.64 -34.73 8.53
C SER A 28 -17.56 -35.22 9.98
N ASN A 29 -16.55 -36.02 10.32
CA ASN A 29 -16.34 -36.49 11.69
C ASN A 29 -15.87 -35.37 12.65
N HIS A 30 -15.53 -34.21 12.10
CA HIS A 30 -15.06 -33.03 12.83
C HIS A 30 -15.86 -31.77 12.47
N ALA A 31 -17.10 -31.95 12.01
CA ALA A 31 -17.99 -30.84 11.72
C ALA A 31 -18.35 -30.06 13.00
N HIS A 32 -18.60 -28.76 12.84
CA HIS A 32 -19.12 -27.93 13.91
C HIS A 32 -20.54 -28.37 14.32
N PRO A 33 -21.03 -27.96 15.51
CA PRO A 33 -22.37 -28.32 15.97
C PRO A 33 -23.51 -27.91 15.02
N ASP A 34 -23.28 -26.90 14.19
CA ASP A 34 -24.22 -26.41 13.17
C ASP A 34 -24.15 -27.19 11.83
N GLY A 35 -23.34 -28.27 11.77
CA GLY A 35 -23.19 -29.13 10.60
C GLY A 35 -22.25 -28.56 9.52
N THR A 36 -21.58 -27.44 9.77
CA THR A 36 -20.62 -26.85 8.84
C THR A 36 -19.20 -27.36 9.05
N ILE A 37 -18.38 -27.30 8.00
CA ILE A 37 -16.94 -27.59 8.06
C ILE A 37 -16.15 -26.40 7.50
N SER A 38 -14.94 -26.19 8.03
CA SER A 38 -14.02 -25.20 7.48
C SER A 38 -13.68 -25.54 6.02
N CYS A 39 -13.82 -24.56 5.12
CA CYS A 39 -13.68 -24.77 3.68
C CYS A 39 -12.23 -24.55 3.20
N PRO A 40 -11.51 -25.59 2.74
CA PRO A 40 -10.10 -25.47 2.33
C PRO A 40 -9.94 -25.05 0.87
N CYS A 41 -10.98 -24.51 0.22
CA CYS A 41 -10.87 -24.08 -1.17
C CYS A 41 -9.98 -22.83 -1.29
N LYS A 42 -9.37 -22.63 -2.46
CA LYS A 42 -8.46 -21.50 -2.73
C LYS A 42 -9.04 -20.10 -2.44
N LYS A 43 -10.36 -19.95 -2.44
CA LYS A 43 -11.02 -18.67 -2.12
C LYS A 43 -11.28 -18.50 -0.63
N CYS A 44 -11.69 -19.56 0.06
CA CYS A 44 -12.07 -19.48 1.48
C CYS A 44 -10.86 -19.63 2.39
N VAL A 45 -9.89 -20.48 2.02
CA VAL A 45 -8.63 -20.68 2.75
C VAL A 45 -8.86 -20.90 4.26
N HIS A 46 -9.86 -21.71 4.60
CA HIS A 46 -10.26 -22.03 5.98
C HIS A 46 -10.86 -20.88 6.80
N THR A 47 -11.04 -19.68 6.23
CA THR A 47 -11.59 -18.51 6.94
C THR A 47 -13.10 -18.52 7.10
N THR A 48 -13.79 -19.42 6.39
CA THR A 48 -15.25 -19.54 6.43
C THR A 48 -15.64 -21.00 6.46
N SER A 49 -16.56 -21.34 7.38
CA SER A 49 -17.20 -22.65 7.44
C SER A 49 -18.47 -22.64 6.62
N TRP A 50 -18.70 -23.72 5.88
CA TRP A 50 -19.88 -23.89 5.03
C TRP A 50 -20.47 -25.29 5.19
N PRO A 51 -21.76 -25.48 4.87
CA PRO A 51 -22.34 -26.80 4.68
C PRO A 51 -21.54 -27.65 3.68
N MET A 52 -21.51 -28.97 3.88
CA MET A 52 -20.62 -29.87 3.13
C MET A 52 -20.85 -29.87 1.61
N ASP A 53 -22.10 -29.70 1.16
CA ASP A 53 -22.48 -29.56 -0.25
C ASP A 53 -21.89 -28.29 -0.88
N VAL A 54 -21.89 -27.18 -0.14
CA VAL A 54 -21.26 -25.92 -0.56
C VAL A 54 -19.73 -26.08 -0.61
N VAL A 55 -19.13 -26.78 0.35
CA VAL A 55 -17.70 -27.07 0.34
C VAL A 55 -17.33 -27.97 -0.84
N GLU A 56 -18.12 -29.00 -1.14
CA GLU A 56 -17.93 -29.84 -2.33
C GLU A 56 -17.94 -29.01 -3.62
N ALA A 57 -18.97 -28.17 -3.80
CA ALA A 57 -19.08 -27.28 -4.94
C ALA A 57 -17.87 -26.34 -5.07
N HIS A 58 -17.36 -25.84 -3.95
CA HIS A 58 -16.14 -25.02 -3.90
C HIS A 58 -14.88 -25.81 -4.27
N LEU A 59 -14.72 -27.05 -3.81
CA LEU A 59 -13.55 -27.86 -4.14
C LEU A 59 -13.54 -28.27 -5.61
N VAL A 60 -14.71 -28.48 -6.23
CA VAL A 60 -14.82 -28.75 -7.67
C VAL A 60 -14.58 -27.47 -8.49
N SER A 61 -15.20 -26.34 -8.13
CA SER A 61 -15.17 -25.10 -8.93
C SER A 61 -13.93 -24.22 -8.71
N LYS A 62 -13.37 -24.20 -7.50
CA LYS A 62 -12.24 -23.33 -7.08
C LYS A 62 -10.98 -24.11 -6.74
N GLY A 63 -11.11 -25.41 -6.45
CA GLY A 63 -9.99 -26.27 -6.09
C GLY A 63 -9.60 -26.13 -4.63
N ILE A 64 -8.99 -27.17 -4.08
CA ILE A 64 -8.40 -27.15 -2.74
C ILE A 64 -7.08 -26.35 -2.72
N CYS A 65 -6.73 -25.77 -1.57
CA CYS A 65 -5.45 -25.11 -1.35
C CYS A 65 -4.28 -26.09 -1.55
N ARG A 66 -3.36 -25.75 -2.46
CA ARG A 66 -2.16 -26.56 -2.72
C ARG A 66 -1.25 -26.52 -1.48
N GLY A 67 -0.78 -27.67 -1.03
CA GLY A 67 0.06 -27.78 0.17
C GLY A 67 -0.74 -27.93 1.47
N TYR A 68 -2.07 -27.95 1.43
CA TYR A 68 -2.89 -28.23 2.61
C TYR A 68 -2.81 -29.72 2.99
N ASN A 69 -1.77 -30.03 3.76
CA ASN A 69 -1.47 -31.34 4.35
C ASN A 69 -0.48 -31.09 5.50
N PRO A 70 -0.78 -31.47 6.76
CA PRO A 70 -1.98 -32.18 7.23
C PRO A 70 -3.26 -31.33 7.24
N TRP A 71 -4.43 -31.98 7.23
CA TRP A 71 -5.76 -31.39 7.27
C TRP A 71 -6.16 -30.93 8.70
N ILE A 72 -5.31 -30.11 9.31
CA ILE A 72 -5.41 -29.70 10.72
C ILE A 72 -6.71 -28.98 11.04
N PHE A 73 -7.23 -28.16 10.12
CA PHE A 73 -8.50 -27.44 10.29
C PHE A 73 -9.73 -28.34 10.11
N ASN A 74 -9.54 -29.57 9.67
CA ASN A 74 -10.60 -30.57 9.49
C ASN A 74 -10.37 -31.80 10.40
N GLY A 75 -9.55 -31.65 11.45
CA GLY A 75 -9.40 -32.63 12.53
C GLY A 75 -8.21 -33.57 12.43
N GLU A 76 -7.30 -33.40 11.46
CA GLU A 76 -6.12 -34.26 11.39
C GLU A 76 -5.06 -33.86 12.42
N SER A 77 -4.78 -34.75 13.37
CA SER A 77 -3.75 -34.55 14.39
C SER A 77 -2.35 -34.59 13.79
N SER A 78 -1.51 -33.61 14.11
CA SER A 78 -0.08 -33.61 13.75
C SER A 78 0.67 -34.60 14.64
N SER A 79 1.16 -35.71 14.07
CA SER A 79 1.93 -36.69 14.84
C SER A 79 3.37 -36.21 15.05
N ALA A 80 3.61 -35.49 16.15
CA ALA A 80 4.94 -35.40 16.76
C ALA A 80 4.89 -36.16 18.10
N LYS A 81 5.67 -37.24 18.19
CA LYS A 81 5.80 -38.06 19.40
C LYS A 81 6.59 -37.30 20.48
N THR A 82 6.15 -37.50 21.73
CA THR A 82 6.87 -37.40 23.02
C THR A 82 6.68 -36.12 23.84
N SER A 83 5.67 -36.19 24.71
CA SER A 83 5.62 -35.77 26.12
C SER A 83 6.77 -34.92 26.69
N THR A 84 6.44 -33.69 27.09
CA THR A 84 6.73 -33.16 28.44
C THR A 84 5.74 -32.02 28.72
N GLU A 85 5.05 -32.08 29.87
CA GLU A 85 4.21 -31.00 30.37
C GLU A 85 5.06 -29.74 30.62
N ILE A 86 4.96 -28.74 29.74
CA ILE A 86 5.28 -27.36 30.07
C ILE A 86 4.21 -26.50 29.41
N SER A 87 3.51 -25.72 30.24
CA SER A 87 2.60 -24.67 29.82
C SER A 87 3.31 -23.68 28.89
N HIS A 88 3.17 -23.87 27.59
CA HIS A 88 3.60 -22.89 26.60
C HIS A 88 2.36 -22.30 25.94
N SER A 89 2.19 -21.00 26.17
CA SER A 89 1.36 -20.11 25.36
C SER A 89 1.72 -20.33 23.89
N HIS A 90 0.85 -21.00 23.14
CA HIS A 90 1.04 -21.16 21.71
C HIS A 90 0.82 -19.78 21.07
N VAL A 91 1.93 -19.08 20.81
CA VAL A 91 1.94 -17.92 19.91
C VAL A 91 1.60 -18.47 18.53
N GLN A 92 0.36 -18.25 18.11
CA GLN A 92 -0.10 -18.56 16.77
C GLN A 92 0.53 -17.51 15.85
N GLU A 93 1.71 -17.80 15.30
CA GLU A 93 2.38 -16.93 14.34
C GLU A 93 1.49 -16.81 13.10
N ASN A 94 1.07 -15.59 12.77
CA ASN A 94 0.17 -15.31 11.67
C ASN A 94 1.00 -15.08 10.38
N PRO A 95 1.05 -16.02 9.42
CA PRO A 95 1.94 -15.92 8.25
C PRO A 95 1.50 -14.87 7.22
N ILE A 96 0.32 -14.26 7.42
CA ILE A 96 -0.37 -13.42 6.46
C ILE A 96 0.36 -12.09 6.23
N GLU A 97 0.91 -11.46 7.27
CA GLU A 97 1.50 -10.12 7.16
C GLU A 97 2.84 -10.09 6.39
N TYR A 98 3.55 -11.22 6.34
CA TYR A 98 4.81 -11.34 5.61
C TYR A 98 4.57 -11.62 4.11
N ALA A 99 3.48 -12.32 3.77
CA ALA A 99 3.10 -12.61 2.39
C ALA A 99 2.64 -11.32 1.65
N ASP A 100 1.81 -10.49 2.29
CA ASP A 100 1.28 -9.25 1.68
C ASP A 100 2.39 -8.27 1.27
N LEU A 101 3.43 -8.10 2.10
CA LEU A 101 4.59 -7.27 1.73
C LEU A 101 5.41 -7.91 0.60
N ARG A 102 5.59 -9.22 0.64
CA ARG A 102 6.33 -9.95 -0.40
C ARG A 102 5.63 -9.81 -1.76
N ASP A 103 4.32 -9.91 -1.81
CA ASP A 103 3.53 -9.74 -3.04
C ASP A 103 3.64 -8.30 -3.57
N MET A 104 3.55 -7.30 -2.68
CA MET A 104 3.74 -5.89 -3.06
C MET A 104 5.16 -5.64 -3.58
N LEU A 105 6.17 -6.20 -2.93
CA LEU A 105 7.56 -6.10 -3.36
C LEU A 105 7.82 -6.87 -4.66
N HIS A 106 7.13 -7.99 -4.89
CA HIS A 106 7.22 -8.73 -6.16
C HIS A 106 6.57 -7.95 -7.31
N ASP A 107 5.43 -7.31 -7.07
CA ASP A 107 4.79 -6.41 -8.05
C ASP A 107 5.69 -5.20 -8.40
N MET A 108 6.42 -4.66 -7.42
CA MET A 108 7.31 -3.51 -7.61
C MET A 108 8.71 -3.88 -8.12
N PHE A 109 9.20 -5.06 -7.76
CA PHE A 109 10.51 -5.61 -8.10
C PHE A 109 10.34 -7.07 -8.52
N PRO A 110 9.92 -7.34 -9.77
CA PRO A 110 9.84 -8.70 -10.27
C PRO A 110 11.24 -9.32 -10.15
N ILE A 111 11.38 -10.37 -9.34
CA ILE A 111 12.60 -11.17 -9.35
C ILE A 111 12.73 -11.68 -10.77
N GLN A 112 13.81 -11.32 -11.47
CA GLN A 112 14.13 -11.89 -12.78
C GLN A 112 14.41 -13.37 -12.61
N ASP A 113 13.36 -14.19 -12.55
CA ASP A 113 13.47 -15.59 -12.88
C ASP A 113 13.76 -15.64 -14.38
N MET A 114 15.04 -15.86 -14.70
CA MET A 114 15.51 -16.27 -16.01
C MET A 114 14.98 -17.69 -16.29
N ALA A 115 13.66 -17.83 -16.37
CA ALA A 115 12.95 -19.01 -16.81
C ALA A 115 11.96 -18.55 -17.87
N SER A 116 12.42 -18.55 -19.11
CA SER A 116 11.66 -18.26 -20.31
C SER A 116 10.40 -19.14 -20.35
N GLY A 117 9.26 -18.59 -19.96
CA GLY A 117 7.92 -19.09 -20.25
C GLY A 117 7.24 -18.12 -21.22
N PRO A 118 6.32 -18.58 -22.09
CA PRO A 118 5.92 -17.84 -23.28
C PRO A 118 5.32 -16.49 -22.87
N THR A 119 5.98 -15.43 -23.27
CA THR A 119 5.42 -14.08 -23.28
C THR A 119 4.13 -14.14 -24.09
N GLU A 120 2.99 -13.82 -23.46
CA GLU A 120 1.83 -13.39 -24.22
C GLU A 120 2.30 -12.21 -25.08
N GLU A 121 2.19 -12.36 -26.40
CA GLU A 121 2.59 -11.35 -27.37
C GLU A 121 1.78 -10.07 -27.12
N VAL A 122 2.40 -9.13 -26.42
CA VAL A 122 1.94 -7.74 -26.41
C VAL A 122 2.18 -7.22 -27.83
N PRO A 123 1.16 -6.69 -28.53
CA PRO A 123 1.36 -6.18 -29.87
C PRO A 123 2.43 -5.10 -29.85
N SER A 124 3.47 -5.27 -30.68
CA SER A 124 4.49 -4.27 -30.92
C SER A 124 3.84 -2.98 -31.40
N VAL A 125 3.65 -2.03 -30.48
CA VAL A 125 3.19 -0.68 -30.82
C VAL A 125 4.31 -0.01 -31.61
N HIS A 126 4.07 0.20 -32.90
CA HIS A 126 4.95 0.99 -33.76
C HIS A 126 5.19 2.36 -33.13
N GLN A 127 6.45 2.64 -32.77
CA GLN A 127 6.88 3.95 -32.33
C GLN A 127 6.79 4.93 -33.52
N PRO A 128 6.15 6.10 -33.36
CA PRO A 128 6.40 7.22 -34.26
C PRO A 128 7.87 7.62 -34.11
N THR A 129 8.55 7.83 -35.23
CA THR A 129 9.89 8.42 -35.30
C THR A 129 9.90 9.78 -34.62
N GLU A 130 10.55 9.86 -33.45
CA GLU A 130 10.68 11.11 -32.70
C GLU A 130 12.14 11.58 -32.64
N GLY A 131 12.32 12.91 -32.60
CA GLY A 131 13.60 13.64 -32.71
C GLY A 131 14.67 13.30 -31.65
N PRO A 132 15.78 14.08 -31.60
CA PRO A 132 16.95 13.71 -30.82
C PRO A 132 16.61 13.46 -29.35
N ALA A 133 17.10 12.34 -28.82
CA ALA A 133 16.91 11.97 -27.42
C ALA A 133 17.56 13.01 -26.52
N GLU A 134 16.81 13.48 -25.52
CA GLU A 134 17.33 14.37 -24.49
C GLU A 134 17.93 13.54 -23.36
N GLY A 135 19.09 13.96 -22.85
CA GLY A 135 19.67 13.35 -21.66
C GLY A 135 18.77 13.57 -20.44
N PRO A 136 18.85 12.72 -19.40
CA PRO A 136 18.09 12.93 -18.18
C PRO A 136 18.55 14.22 -17.48
N ASN A 137 17.61 14.94 -16.87
CA ASN A 137 17.94 16.12 -16.05
C ASN A 137 18.72 15.72 -14.78
N GLU A 138 19.34 16.69 -14.10
CA GLU A 138 20.20 16.45 -12.94
C GLU A 138 19.49 15.67 -11.82
N ASP A 139 18.24 16.02 -11.53
CA ASP A 139 17.40 15.33 -10.55
C ASP A 139 17.14 13.87 -10.94
N ALA A 140 16.82 13.61 -12.22
CA ALA A 140 16.60 12.27 -12.74
C ALA A 140 17.89 11.45 -12.73
N LEU A 141 19.03 12.04 -13.10
CA LEU A 141 20.34 11.39 -13.03
C LEU A 141 20.68 10.98 -11.60
N LEU A 142 20.48 11.88 -10.64
CA LEU A 142 20.71 11.61 -9.23
C LEU A 142 19.82 10.47 -8.73
N PHE A 143 18.53 10.51 -9.04
CA PHE A 143 17.59 9.48 -8.64
C PHE A 143 17.90 8.12 -9.29
N MET A 144 18.18 8.08 -10.59
CA MET A 144 18.53 6.84 -11.29
C MET A 144 19.81 6.21 -10.73
N LYS A 145 20.83 7.03 -10.39
CA LYS A 145 22.05 6.54 -9.73
C LYS A 145 21.77 5.93 -8.36
N LEU A 146 20.88 6.55 -7.58
CA LEU A 146 20.45 5.99 -6.29
C LEU A 146 19.69 4.66 -6.50
N LEU A 147 18.81 4.60 -7.49
CA LEU A 147 18.04 3.40 -7.80
C LEU A 147 18.95 2.25 -8.24
N GLU A 148 19.96 2.54 -9.06
CA GLU A 148 20.97 1.57 -9.49
C GLU A 148 21.75 0.98 -8.30
N ASP A 149 22.17 1.82 -7.33
CA ASP A 149 22.87 1.36 -6.12
C ASP A 149 21.99 0.44 -5.26
N VAL A 150 20.73 0.81 -5.03
CA VAL A 150 19.85 0.06 -4.13
C VAL A 150 19.26 -1.19 -4.78
N ASN A 151 19.25 -1.26 -6.12
CA ASN A 151 18.86 -2.46 -6.86
C ASN A 151 19.99 -3.47 -7.00
N GLN A 152 21.24 -3.12 -6.65
CA GLN A 152 22.33 -4.08 -6.61
C GLN A 152 22.01 -5.27 -5.68
N PRO A 153 22.49 -6.49 -6.00
CA PRO A 153 22.45 -7.61 -5.08
C PRO A 153 22.98 -7.26 -3.70
N CYS A 154 22.34 -7.80 -2.67
CA CYS A 154 22.71 -7.53 -1.27
C CYS A 154 24.17 -7.93 -0.96
N TYR A 155 24.67 -8.96 -1.63
CA TYR A 155 26.06 -9.39 -1.68
C TYR A 155 26.29 -10.09 -3.03
N GLU A 156 27.55 -10.33 -3.40
CA GLU A 156 27.88 -10.98 -4.67
C GLU A 156 27.29 -12.39 -4.76
N GLY A 157 26.58 -12.68 -5.86
CA GLY A 157 25.87 -13.95 -6.06
C GLY A 157 24.48 -14.04 -5.40
N CYS A 158 24.02 -13.02 -4.66
CA CYS A 158 22.67 -12.99 -4.11
C CYS A 158 21.62 -12.84 -5.23
N LYS A 159 20.78 -13.88 -5.42
CA LYS A 159 19.74 -13.88 -6.47
C LYS A 159 18.37 -13.41 -5.99
N HIS A 160 18.12 -13.43 -4.68
CA HIS A 160 16.77 -13.22 -4.13
C HIS A 160 16.54 -11.82 -3.57
N PHE A 161 17.61 -11.12 -3.16
CA PHE A 161 17.49 -9.82 -2.51
C PHE A 161 18.46 -8.80 -3.10
N SER A 162 17.88 -7.71 -3.61
CA SER A 162 18.58 -6.43 -3.75
C SER A 162 18.82 -5.78 -2.38
N LYS A 163 19.70 -4.79 -2.32
CA LYS A 163 19.92 -3.96 -1.13
C LYS A 163 18.61 -3.32 -0.64
N LEU A 164 17.79 -2.77 -1.54
CA LEU A 164 16.50 -2.16 -1.20
C LEU A 164 15.53 -3.18 -0.61
N SER A 165 15.31 -4.29 -1.33
CA SER A 165 14.36 -5.32 -0.88
C SER A 165 14.76 -5.88 0.47
N ALA A 166 16.05 -6.15 0.73
CA ALA A 166 16.52 -6.58 2.04
C ALA A 166 16.21 -5.54 3.14
N ILE A 167 16.50 -4.26 2.90
CA ILE A 167 16.21 -3.17 3.85
C ILE A 167 14.72 -3.08 4.15
N VAL A 168 13.85 -3.15 3.13
CA VAL A 168 12.39 -3.07 3.32
C VAL A 168 11.87 -4.27 4.11
N HIS A 169 12.31 -5.50 3.81
CA HIS A 169 11.94 -6.69 4.58
C HIS A 169 12.39 -6.59 6.05
N LEU A 170 13.63 -6.14 6.28
CA LEU A 170 14.16 -5.92 7.63
C LEU A 170 13.37 -4.85 8.39
N TYR A 171 12.99 -3.75 7.73
CA TYR A 171 12.13 -2.73 8.35
C TYR A 171 10.74 -3.24 8.67
N HIS A 172 10.15 -4.03 7.79
CA HIS A 172 8.84 -4.64 8.02
C HIS A 172 8.88 -5.52 9.25
N MET A 173 9.86 -6.44 9.34
CA MET A 173 10.06 -7.28 10.52
C MET A 173 10.28 -6.44 11.79
N LYS A 174 11.06 -5.36 11.70
CA LYS A 174 11.25 -4.43 12.81
C LYS A 174 9.92 -3.82 13.27
N CYS A 175 9.06 -3.42 12.35
CA CYS A 175 7.77 -2.80 12.65
C CYS A 175 6.79 -3.80 13.25
N LEU A 176 6.60 -4.95 12.60
CA LEU A 176 5.67 -5.98 13.05
C LEU A 176 6.04 -6.53 14.44
N ASN A 177 7.33 -6.77 14.67
CA ASN A 177 7.80 -7.37 15.92
C ASN A 177 8.19 -6.33 16.98
N GLY A 178 7.91 -5.04 16.76
CA GLY A 178 8.17 -3.97 17.72
C GLY A 178 9.66 -3.82 18.10
N TRP A 179 10.59 -4.20 17.23
CA TRP A 179 12.02 -4.16 17.54
C TRP A 179 12.47 -2.73 17.83
N THR A 180 13.30 -2.54 18.85
CA THR A 180 13.89 -1.23 19.16
C THR A 180 14.91 -0.82 18.10
N ASN A 181 15.28 0.46 18.01
CA ASN A 181 16.36 0.88 17.11
C ASN A 181 17.70 0.23 17.48
N LYS A 182 17.93 -0.03 18.78
CA LYS A 182 19.12 -0.72 19.29
C LYS A 182 19.14 -2.17 18.81
N SER A 183 18.07 -2.93 19.05
CA SER A 183 17.96 -4.33 18.62
C SER A 183 18.09 -4.46 17.10
N PHE A 184 17.46 -3.57 16.31
CA PHE A 184 17.61 -3.57 14.86
C PHE A 184 19.04 -3.29 14.40
N THR A 185 19.75 -2.37 15.07
CA THR A 185 21.16 -2.09 14.77
C THR A 185 22.04 -3.30 15.07
N MET A 186 21.81 -3.97 16.22
CA MET A 186 22.53 -5.19 16.56
C MET A 186 22.27 -6.30 15.54
N LEU A 187 21.04 -6.45 15.05
CA LEU A 187 20.73 -7.40 13.98
C LEU A 187 21.48 -7.07 12.69
N LEU A 188 21.48 -5.81 12.26
CA LEU A 188 22.20 -5.39 11.05
C LEU A 188 23.70 -5.67 11.15
N GLN A 189 24.31 -5.40 12.30
CA GLN A 189 25.72 -5.71 12.56
C GLN A 189 25.97 -7.22 12.52
N PHE A 190 25.14 -8.02 13.18
CA PHE A 190 25.23 -9.48 13.13
C PHE A 190 25.10 -10.02 11.70
N LEU A 191 24.17 -9.49 10.90
CA LEU A 191 24.01 -9.88 9.50
C LEU A 191 25.24 -9.50 8.66
N LEU A 192 25.85 -8.35 8.91
CA LEU A 192 27.10 -7.97 8.24
C LEU A 192 28.26 -8.91 8.59
N ASP A 193 28.34 -9.38 9.83
CA ASP A 193 29.35 -10.37 10.26
C ASP A 193 29.05 -11.78 9.70
N PHE A 194 27.76 -12.08 9.46
CA PHE A 194 27.31 -13.38 8.95
C PHE A 194 27.43 -13.52 7.43
N PHE A 195 27.22 -12.43 6.68
CA PHE A 195 27.35 -12.42 5.23
C PHE A 195 28.80 -12.23 4.77
N PRO A 196 29.12 -12.52 3.50
CA PRO A 196 30.45 -12.25 2.95
C PRO A 196 30.86 -10.78 3.13
N LEU A 197 32.16 -10.52 3.25
CA LEU A 197 32.75 -9.18 3.50
C LEU A 197 32.30 -8.07 2.53
N ASN A 198 31.75 -8.42 1.37
CA ASN A 198 31.22 -7.50 0.37
C ASN A 198 29.71 -7.23 0.49
N ALA A 199 29.07 -7.60 1.61
CA ALA A 199 27.66 -7.32 1.85
C ALA A 199 27.38 -5.82 1.91
N LYS A 200 26.36 -5.38 1.18
CA LYS A 200 25.97 -3.97 1.00
C LYS A 200 24.83 -3.53 1.93
N LEU A 201 24.65 -4.22 3.06
CA LEU A 201 23.63 -3.88 4.05
C LEU A 201 24.02 -2.63 4.85
N PRO A 202 23.03 -1.83 5.32
CA PRO A 202 23.32 -0.71 6.20
C PRO A 202 23.87 -1.19 7.55
N LYS A 203 24.83 -0.46 8.11
CA LYS A 203 25.48 -0.87 9.38
C LYS A 203 24.63 -0.64 10.62
N ASP A 204 23.63 0.24 10.50
CA ASP A 204 22.77 0.62 11.61
C ASP A 204 21.39 1.12 11.15
N CYS A 205 20.50 1.32 12.12
CA CYS A 205 19.15 1.83 11.88
C CYS A 205 19.13 3.23 11.26
N TYR A 206 20.16 4.05 11.47
CA TYR A 206 20.22 5.40 10.92
C TYR A 206 20.54 5.37 9.42
N GLU A 207 21.55 4.61 9.01
CA GLU A 207 21.89 4.41 7.60
C GLU A 207 20.74 3.80 6.82
N ALA A 208 20.07 2.80 7.40
CA ALA A 208 18.89 2.19 6.80
C ALA A 208 17.77 3.24 6.59
N LYS A 209 17.50 4.12 7.56
CA LYS A 209 16.53 5.22 7.41
C LYS A 209 16.97 6.24 6.37
N LYS A 210 18.28 6.52 6.31
CA LYS A 210 18.85 7.47 5.36
C LYS A 210 18.65 6.99 3.93
N ILE A 211 18.92 5.72 3.64
CA ILE A 211 18.67 5.12 2.30
C ILE A 211 17.19 5.28 1.90
N ILE A 212 16.26 4.93 2.79
CA ILE A 212 14.81 5.08 2.53
C ILE A 212 14.43 6.55 2.32
N LYS A 213 15.02 7.47 3.09
CA LYS A 213 14.80 8.92 2.93
C LYS A 213 15.32 9.42 1.58
N ASP A 214 16.53 9.04 1.21
CA ASP A 214 17.20 9.48 -0.02
C ASP A 214 16.48 8.95 -1.27
N LEU A 215 15.79 7.81 -1.17
CA LEU A 215 14.87 7.30 -2.21
C LEU A 215 13.52 8.03 -2.29
N GLY A 216 13.31 9.08 -1.49
CA GLY A 216 12.06 9.84 -1.45
C GLY A 216 10.88 9.05 -0.83
N LEU A 217 11.16 7.99 -0.08
CA LEU A 217 10.14 7.19 0.62
C LEU A 217 9.84 7.72 2.03
N SER A 218 10.42 8.86 2.41
CA SER A 218 10.09 9.54 3.67
C SER A 218 8.75 10.28 3.61
N TYR A 219 8.39 10.84 4.76
CA TYR A 219 7.24 11.71 4.95
C TYR A 219 7.63 12.91 5.81
N GLU A 220 6.89 13.99 5.64
CA GLU A 220 6.98 15.20 6.45
C GLU A 220 6.05 15.09 7.65
N LYS A 221 6.47 15.68 8.77
CA LYS A 221 5.67 15.73 10.01
C LYS A 221 5.19 17.15 10.20
N ILE A 222 3.87 17.34 10.09
CA ILE A 222 3.24 18.62 10.34
C ILE A 222 2.54 18.53 11.69
N HIS A 223 2.82 19.47 12.60
CA HIS A 223 2.14 19.49 13.89
C HIS A 223 0.73 20.04 13.68
N VAL A 224 -0.23 19.51 14.43
CA VAL A 224 -1.65 19.87 14.31
C VAL A 224 -2.13 20.37 15.67
N CYS A 225 -3.04 21.35 15.68
CA CYS A 225 -3.78 21.72 16.89
C CYS A 225 -4.47 20.48 17.50
N PRO A 226 -4.49 20.31 18.84
CA PRO A 226 -5.22 19.19 19.45
C PRO A 226 -6.73 19.15 19.16
N LYS A 227 -7.31 20.29 18.80
CA LYS A 227 -8.71 20.47 18.38
C LYS A 227 -8.86 20.67 16.86
N ASP A 228 -7.85 20.28 16.10
CA ASP A 228 -7.86 20.23 14.63
C ASP A 228 -8.06 21.58 13.93
N CYS A 229 -8.02 22.69 14.67
CA CYS A 229 -8.32 24.02 14.13
C CYS A 229 -7.34 24.52 13.08
N ILE A 230 -6.06 24.15 13.18
CA ILE A 230 -4.99 24.57 12.27
C ILE A 230 -3.90 23.50 12.16
N LEU A 231 -3.19 23.53 11.03
CA LEU A 231 -1.83 23.00 10.91
C LEU A 231 -0.83 24.08 11.36
N TYR A 232 0.17 23.68 12.14
CA TYR A 232 1.36 24.50 12.38
C TYR A 232 2.31 24.39 11.18
N TRP A 233 1.85 24.95 10.06
CA TRP A 233 2.47 24.89 8.74
C TRP A 233 2.41 26.27 8.10
N LYS A 234 3.41 26.59 7.26
CA LYS A 234 3.60 27.92 6.65
C LYS A 234 3.55 29.06 7.66
N ASP A 235 2.58 29.96 7.53
CA ASP A 235 2.42 31.16 8.38
C ASP A 235 2.25 30.80 9.86
N ASN A 236 1.70 29.61 10.14
CA ASN A 236 1.51 29.10 11.50
C ASN A 236 2.69 28.26 12.03
N ALA A 237 3.75 28.04 11.23
CA ALA A 237 4.82 27.09 11.54
C ALA A 237 5.57 27.40 12.85
N ASN A 238 5.67 28.69 13.19
CA ASN A 238 6.40 29.18 14.37
C ASN A 238 5.50 29.40 15.59
N LEU A 239 4.20 29.15 15.49
CA LEU A 239 3.29 29.29 16.62
C LEU A 239 3.54 28.16 17.64
N GLU A 240 3.43 28.52 18.92
CA GLU A 240 3.55 27.61 20.06
C GLU A 240 2.17 27.24 20.65
N ALA A 241 1.13 28.02 20.32
CA ALA A 241 -0.26 27.79 20.69
C ALA A 241 -1.18 28.11 19.51
N CYS A 242 -2.35 27.47 19.48
CA CYS A 242 -3.33 27.65 18.41
C CYS A 242 -4.01 29.03 18.55
N PRO A 243 -4.07 29.87 17.50
CA PRO A 243 -4.72 31.18 17.58
C PRO A 243 -6.24 31.07 17.78
N ASN A 244 -6.86 29.99 17.29
CA ASN A 244 -8.31 29.82 17.35
C ASN A 244 -8.82 29.31 18.72
N CYS A 245 -8.05 28.45 19.40
CA CYS A 245 -8.51 27.79 20.62
C CYS A 245 -7.53 27.89 21.81
N ASN A 246 -6.41 28.60 21.64
CA ASN A 246 -5.36 28.83 22.64
C ASN A 246 -4.68 27.58 23.21
N LEU A 247 -4.94 26.39 22.66
CA LEU A 247 -4.27 25.16 23.11
C LEU A 247 -2.82 25.13 22.67
N SER A 248 -1.97 24.58 23.54
CA SER A 248 -0.56 24.35 23.27
C SER A 248 -0.35 23.39 22.09
N ARG A 249 0.64 23.69 21.26
CA ARG A 249 1.16 22.79 20.22
C ARG A 249 1.75 21.49 20.79
N TRP A 250 2.20 21.54 22.03
CA TRP A 250 2.97 20.49 22.71
C TRP A 250 2.12 19.74 23.74
N GLU A 251 2.41 18.46 23.95
CA GLU A 251 1.81 17.65 25.02
C GLU A 251 2.14 18.21 26.41
N SER A 252 1.16 18.21 27.31
CA SER A 252 1.37 18.51 28.74
C SER A 252 2.04 17.32 29.43
N ASN A 253 3.11 17.58 30.20
CA ASN A 253 3.88 16.55 30.91
C ASN A 253 3.23 16.09 32.23
N GLU A 254 1.90 16.14 32.36
CA GLU A 254 1.23 15.89 33.65
C GLU A 254 1.11 14.39 34.00
N SER A 255 1.41 13.47 33.09
CA SER A 255 1.19 12.03 33.25
C SER A 255 2.45 11.16 33.29
N LYS A 256 3.56 11.67 33.84
CA LYS A 256 4.66 10.82 34.37
C LYS A 256 5.13 11.35 35.72
N GLY A 257 4.39 10.99 36.76
CA GLY A 257 4.85 11.09 38.14
C GLY A 257 6.18 10.36 38.31
N GLN A 258 7.26 11.12 38.39
CA GLN A 258 8.45 10.86 39.19
C GLN A 258 9.25 12.16 39.20
N GLN A 259 9.04 12.94 40.25
CA GLN A 259 9.97 13.98 40.65
C GLN A 259 11.28 13.29 41.05
N ASN A 260 12.15 13.05 40.08
CA ASN A 260 13.58 12.96 40.38
C ASN A 260 14.13 14.37 40.33
N THR A 261 14.12 15.02 41.49
CA THR A 261 15.05 16.10 41.81
C THR A 261 16.46 15.51 41.66
N ASN A 262 17.31 16.18 40.87
CA ASN A 262 18.71 15.85 40.54
C ASN A 262 18.91 15.15 39.19
N ALA A 263 18.73 15.90 38.10
CA ALA A 263 19.56 15.75 36.91
C ALA A 263 19.58 17.06 36.12
N SER A 264 20.79 17.52 35.80
CA SER A 264 21.13 18.64 34.93
C SER A 264 20.13 18.90 33.80
N SER A 265 19.77 20.17 33.63
CA SER A 265 18.87 20.78 32.65
C SER A 265 19.23 20.53 31.17
N LYS A 266 19.21 19.28 30.71
CA LYS A 266 18.99 18.99 29.29
C LYS A 266 17.51 19.29 29.01
N ARG A 267 17.23 20.44 28.37
CA ARG A 267 15.90 20.80 27.83
C ARG A 267 15.28 19.54 27.20
N ARG A 268 14.30 18.93 27.87
CA ARG A 268 13.57 17.78 27.32
C ARG A 268 12.96 18.21 26.00
N LYS A 269 13.20 17.44 24.94
CA LYS A 269 12.68 17.71 23.59
C LYS A 269 11.15 17.78 23.67
N LYS A 270 10.56 18.95 23.36
CA LYS A 270 9.10 19.12 23.34
C LYS A 270 8.49 18.14 22.33
N LYS A 271 7.43 17.44 22.72
CA LYS A 271 6.69 16.50 21.87
C LYS A 271 5.40 17.15 21.42
N ALA A 272 5.14 17.15 20.12
CA ALA A 272 3.91 17.71 19.56
C ALA A 272 2.70 16.88 19.99
N ALA A 273 1.58 17.57 20.27
CA ALA A 273 0.35 16.93 20.73
C ALA A 273 -0.32 16.07 19.64
N LYS A 274 -0.31 16.54 18.39
CA LYS A 274 -0.87 15.83 17.24
C LYS A 274 0.02 16.04 16.01
N ILE A 275 0.21 15.00 15.20
CA ILE A 275 1.12 15.00 14.04
C ILE A 275 0.44 14.39 12.83
N LEU A 276 0.20 15.22 11.81
CA LEU A 276 -0.11 14.80 10.46
C LEU A 276 1.17 14.29 9.78
N ARG A 277 1.09 13.16 9.08
CA ARG A 277 2.17 12.69 8.21
C ARG A 277 1.78 12.98 6.77
N TRP A 278 2.56 13.82 6.10
CA TRP A 278 2.37 14.18 4.70
C TRP A 278 3.43 13.51 3.84
N PHE A 279 2.99 12.87 2.76
CA PHE A 279 3.79 12.12 1.82
C PHE A 279 3.74 12.88 0.47
N PRO A 280 4.76 13.70 0.14
CA PRO A 280 4.74 14.54 -1.06
C PRO A 280 4.45 13.77 -2.35
N LEU A 281 3.48 14.22 -3.14
CA LEU A 281 3.01 13.57 -4.35
C LEU A 281 3.99 13.69 -5.52
N LYS A 282 4.58 14.86 -5.76
CA LYS A 282 5.40 15.11 -6.98
C LYS A 282 6.54 14.09 -7.15
N PRO A 283 7.38 13.80 -6.12
CA PRO A 283 8.45 12.83 -6.28
C PRO A 283 7.91 11.41 -6.54
N ARG A 284 6.71 11.10 -6.03
CA ARG A 284 6.08 9.78 -6.22
C ARG A 284 5.59 9.60 -7.66
N LEU A 285 4.99 10.62 -8.24
CA LEU A 285 4.56 10.61 -9.64
C LEU A 285 5.75 10.63 -10.61
N LYS A 286 6.78 11.44 -10.35
CA LYS A 286 8.03 11.45 -11.15
C LYS A 286 8.64 10.05 -11.27
N ARG A 287 8.62 9.27 -10.18
CA ARG A 287 9.17 7.90 -10.16
C ARG A 287 8.44 6.95 -11.10
N LEU A 288 7.14 7.11 -11.33
CA LEU A 288 6.39 6.27 -12.27
C LEU A 288 6.87 6.45 -13.72
N PHE A 289 7.47 7.59 -14.05
CA PHE A 289 8.07 7.87 -15.36
C PHE A 289 9.56 7.52 -15.43
N MET A 290 10.24 7.42 -14.29
CA MET A 290 11.66 7.07 -14.21
C MET A 290 11.91 5.55 -14.12
N SER A 291 10.89 4.75 -13.77
CA SER A 291 10.97 3.29 -13.76
C SER A 291 10.64 2.72 -15.16
N PRO A 292 11.54 1.91 -15.76
CA PRO A 292 11.27 1.24 -17.04
C PRO A 292 10.02 0.36 -17.01
N GLU A 293 9.72 -0.23 -15.85
CA GLU A 293 8.57 -1.10 -15.63
C GLU A 293 7.23 -0.36 -15.69
N THR A 294 7.17 0.90 -15.25
CA THR A 294 5.91 1.67 -15.16
C THR A 294 5.76 2.73 -16.24
N ALA A 295 6.85 3.29 -16.77
CA ALA A 295 6.81 4.45 -17.66
C ALA A 295 5.98 4.23 -18.93
N ASN A 296 6.10 3.06 -19.56
CA ASN A 296 5.25 2.70 -20.72
C ASN A 296 3.77 2.64 -20.35
N HIS A 297 3.46 2.10 -19.17
CA HIS A 297 2.08 1.95 -18.69
C HIS A 297 1.43 3.28 -18.31
N MET A 298 2.19 4.31 -17.99
CA MET A 298 1.64 5.65 -17.71
C MET A 298 0.99 6.33 -18.93
N LYS A 299 1.25 5.82 -20.15
CA LYS A 299 0.59 6.26 -21.40
C LYS A 299 -0.47 5.26 -21.88
N TRP A 300 -0.74 4.19 -21.12
CA TRP A 300 -1.61 3.10 -21.56
C TRP A 300 -3.04 3.56 -21.82
N HIS A 301 -3.59 4.44 -20.98
CA HIS A 301 -4.97 4.94 -21.14
C HIS A 301 -5.23 5.60 -22.51
N ALA A 302 -4.19 6.17 -23.13
CA ALA A 302 -4.23 6.81 -24.43
C ALA A 302 -3.88 5.83 -25.56
N ASN A 303 -2.80 5.05 -25.39
CA ASN A 303 -2.20 4.28 -26.49
C ASN A 303 -2.60 2.79 -26.52
N GLY A 304 -2.91 2.21 -25.37
CA GLY A 304 -3.16 0.77 -25.20
C GLY A 304 -4.61 0.41 -24.92
N ARG A 305 -5.49 1.40 -24.75
CA ARG A 305 -6.91 1.20 -24.45
C ARG A 305 -7.70 0.90 -25.72
N VAL A 306 -8.54 -0.14 -25.67
CA VAL A 306 -9.54 -0.43 -26.71
C VAL A 306 -10.69 0.58 -26.60
N ASN A 307 -10.98 1.28 -27.70
CA ASN A 307 -12.06 2.27 -27.77
C ASN A 307 -13.24 1.73 -28.58
N ASP A 308 -13.95 0.75 -28.02
CA ASP A 308 -15.11 0.08 -28.61
C ASP A 308 -16.46 0.65 -28.12
N GLY A 309 -16.42 1.77 -27.38
CA GLY A 309 -17.60 2.38 -26.76
C GLY A 309 -18.04 1.72 -25.45
N LEU A 310 -17.40 0.63 -25.00
CA LEU A 310 -17.68 -0.01 -23.72
C LEU A 310 -16.88 0.64 -22.58
N MET A 311 -17.40 0.55 -21.36
CA MET A 311 -16.70 1.03 -20.16
C MET A 311 -15.72 -0.03 -19.66
N ARG A 312 -14.44 0.11 -20.00
CA ARG A 312 -13.36 -0.82 -19.64
C ARG A 312 -12.38 -0.23 -18.64
N HIS A 313 -12.30 1.10 -18.60
CA HIS A 313 -11.34 1.86 -17.82
C HIS A 313 -11.95 3.22 -17.43
N PRO A 314 -11.53 3.87 -16.32
CA PRO A 314 -11.89 5.25 -15.97
C PRO A 314 -11.90 6.25 -17.13
N ALA A 315 -10.99 6.11 -18.09
CA ALA A 315 -10.91 6.92 -19.31
C ALA A 315 -12.13 6.81 -20.25
N ASP A 316 -12.93 5.74 -20.13
CA ASP A 316 -14.17 5.57 -20.90
C ASP A 316 -15.34 6.36 -20.30
N SER A 317 -15.20 6.86 -19.06
CA SER A 317 -16.26 7.56 -18.34
C SER A 317 -16.61 8.91 -18.97
N LYS A 318 -17.86 9.34 -18.77
CA LYS A 318 -18.30 10.69 -19.18
C LYS A 318 -17.52 11.79 -18.49
N ALA A 319 -17.17 11.61 -17.22
CA ALA A 319 -16.41 12.59 -16.43
C ALA A 319 -15.03 12.84 -17.05
N TRP A 320 -14.30 11.77 -17.38
CA TRP A 320 -13.01 11.88 -18.06
C TRP A 320 -13.14 12.55 -19.42
N LYS A 321 -14.06 12.09 -20.27
CA LYS A 321 -14.28 12.68 -21.60
C LYS A 321 -14.68 14.15 -21.54
N SER A 322 -15.51 14.52 -20.58
CA SER A 322 -15.90 15.91 -20.34
C SER A 322 -14.72 16.76 -19.90
N PHE A 323 -13.87 16.25 -18.99
CA PHE A 323 -12.63 16.92 -18.61
C PHE A 323 -11.74 17.12 -19.83
N ASP A 324 -11.51 16.07 -20.62
CA ASP A 324 -10.62 16.13 -21.77
C ASP A 324 -11.10 17.13 -22.83
N SER A 325 -12.42 17.21 -23.05
CA SER A 325 -13.02 18.19 -23.97
C SER A 325 -12.87 19.64 -23.51
N LYS A 326 -12.76 19.87 -22.20
CA LYS A 326 -12.63 21.20 -21.60
C LYS A 326 -11.18 21.64 -21.47
N TYR A 327 -10.28 20.71 -21.18
CA TYR A 327 -8.86 20.94 -20.95
C TYR A 327 -8.02 20.25 -22.03
N ILE A 328 -8.13 20.77 -23.26
CA ILE A 328 -7.51 20.18 -24.46
C ILE A 328 -5.98 20.17 -24.33
N GLU A 329 -5.38 21.27 -23.84
CA GLU A 329 -3.93 21.36 -23.64
C GLU A 329 -3.42 20.27 -22.68
N PHE A 330 -4.08 20.12 -21.52
CA PHE A 330 -3.77 19.04 -20.57
C PHE A 330 -3.88 17.66 -21.22
N SER A 331 -4.93 17.45 -22.00
CA SER A 331 -5.27 16.12 -22.55
C SER A 331 -4.46 15.74 -23.77
N SER A 332 -3.92 16.73 -24.47
CA SER A 332 -3.02 16.54 -25.62
C SER A 332 -1.70 15.89 -25.23
N GLU A 333 -1.28 16.03 -23.97
CA GLU A 333 -0.11 15.37 -23.40
C GLU A 333 -0.54 14.08 -22.66
N PRO A 334 -0.37 12.89 -23.26
CA PRO A 334 -0.79 11.62 -22.65
C PRO A 334 0.01 11.25 -21.39
N ARG A 335 1.12 11.93 -21.10
CA ARG A 335 1.87 11.72 -19.86
C ARG A 335 1.31 12.51 -18.66
N ASN A 336 0.36 13.42 -18.88
CA ASN A 336 -0.30 14.11 -17.77
C ASN A 336 -1.16 13.16 -16.95
N VAL A 337 -1.13 13.31 -15.62
CA VAL A 337 -1.65 12.32 -14.67
C VAL A 337 -3.06 12.67 -14.21
N ARG A 338 -3.97 11.70 -14.30
CA ARG A 338 -5.33 11.81 -13.75
C ARG A 338 -5.46 10.92 -12.52
N LEU A 339 -5.90 11.53 -11.43
CA LEU A 339 -5.92 10.93 -10.11
C LEU A 339 -7.36 10.71 -9.64
N GLY A 340 -7.58 9.59 -8.97
CA GLY A 340 -8.70 9.42 -8.03
C GLY A 340 -8.20 9.57 -6.60
N LEU A 341 -9.03 10.14 -5.72
CA LEU A 341 -8.73 10.25 -4.29
C LEU A 341 -9.68 9.35 -3.49
N ALA A 342 -9.16 8.58 -2.55
CA ALA A 342 -9.95 7.82 -1.61
C ALA A 342 -9.51 8.17 -0.18
N ALA A 343 -10.46 8.36 0.71
CA ALA A 343 -10.19 8.50 2.14
C ALA A 343 -11.34 7.92 2.96
N ASP A 344 -10.99 7.23 4.04
CA ASP A 344 -11.93 6.63 4.98
C ASP A 344 -11.23 6.40 6.33
N GLY A 345 -11.99 6.21 7.41
CA GLY A 345 -11.48 5.88 8.72
C GLY A 345 -11.15 4.40 8.88
N PHE A 346 -9.98 4.08 9.43
CA PHE A 346 -9.64 2.71 9.82
C PHE A 346 -9.01 2.63 11.21
N ASN A 347 -9.14 1.48 11.87
CA ASN A 347 -8.49 1.21 13.14
C ASN A 347 -7.20 0.39 12.92
N PRO A 348 -5.99 0.96 13.12
CA PRO A 348 -4.73 0.26 12.91
C PRO A 348 -4.37 -0.74 14.03
N TYR A 349 -5.10 -0.75 15.16
CA TYR A 349 -4.74 -1.53 16.35
C TYR A 349 -5.44 -2.88 16.46
N GLY A 350 -6.16 -3.31 15.41
CA GLY A 350 -6.68 -4.68 15.32
C GLY A 350 -7.60 -5.06 16.50
N ASN A 351 -8.87 -4.68 16.40
CA ASN A 351 -10.01 -5.28 17.08
C ASN A 351 -11.25 -4.58 16.49
N MET A 352 -12.44 -5.19 16.54
CA MET A 352 -13.73 -4.58 16.16
C MET A 352 -14.11 -3.42 17.11
N SER A 353 -13.17 -2.53 17.42
CA SER A 353 -13.30 -1.38 18.28
C SER A 353 -13.40 -0.12 17.42
N THR A 354 -14.41 0.70 17.70
CA THR A 354 -14.61 2.02 17.11
C THR A 354 -13.89 3.13 17.88
N THR A 355 -13.07 2.79 18.90
CA THR A 355 -12.40 3.77 19.76
C THR A 355 -11.23 4.48 19.10
N HIS A 356 -10.79 4.03 17.92
CA HIS A 356 -9.69 4.63 17.19
C HIS A 356 -9.97 4.62 15.68
N SER A 357 -9.88 5.80 15.07
CA SER A 357 -9.99 6.01 13.64
C SER A 357 -8.81 6.85 13.16
N THR A 358 -7.91 6.26 12.39
CA THR A 358 -6.88 6.93 11.61
C THR A 358 -7.39 7.05 10.17
N TRP A 359 -7.08 8.16 9.49
CA TRP A 359 -7.61 8.42 8.14
C TRP A 359 -6.46 8.54 7.12
N PRO A 360 -6.22 7.52 6.28
CA PRO A 360 -5.33 7.62 5.15
C PRO A 360 -6.04 8.34 4.00
N VAL A 361 -5.32 9.27 3.36
CA VAL A 361 -5.74 9.85 2.07
C VAL A 361 -4.86 9.23 1.00
N ILE A 362 -5.48 8.50 0.08
CA ILE A 362 -4.83 7.70 -0.96
C ILE A 362 -5.16 8.28 -2.32
N LEU A 363 -4.15 8.41 -3.17
CA LEU A 363 -4.30 8.78 -4.57
C LEU A 363 -4.01 7.59 -5.49
N ILE A 364 -4.82 7.47 -6.54
CA ILE A 364 -4.76 6.39 -7.51
C ILE A 364 -4.47 6.98 -8.89
N PRO A 365 -3.33 6.68 -9.53
CA PRO A 365 -3.02 7.14 -10.88
C PRO A 365 -3.78 6.30 -11.92
N TYR A 366 -4.85 6.85 -12.47
CA TYR A 366 -5.67 6.19 -13.51
C TYR A 366 -5.02 6.20 -14.89
N ASN A 367 -3.78 6.64 -15.02
CA ASN A 367 -3.03 6.49 -16.26
C ASN A 367 -2.68 5.04 -16.57
N LEU A 368 -2.50 4.25 -15.50
CA LEU A 368 -2.09 2.85 -15.54
C LEU A 368 -3.22 1.93 -16.03
N PRO A 369 -2.89 0.77 -16.62
CA PRO A 369 -3.89 -0.19 -17.06
C PRO A 369 -4.71 -0.79 -15.89
N PRO A 370 -5.91 -1.34 -16.15
CA PRO A 370 -6.80 -1.90 -15.11
C PRO A 370 -6.16 -2.91 -14.18
N TRP A 371 -5.24 -3.74 -14.68
CA TRP A 371 -4.54 -4.76 -13.90
C TRP A 371 -3.41 -4.22 -13.01
N MET A 372 -3.06 -2.93 -13.15
CA MET A 372 -2.09 -2.22 -12.31
C MET A 372 -2.76 -1.18 -11.44
N CYS A 373 -3.63 -0.32 -12.00
CA CYS A 373 -4.15 0.85 -11.29
C CYS A 373 -4.92 0.50 -10.01
N MET A 374 -5.50 -0.72 -9.91
CA MET A 374 -6.23 -1.19 -8.73
C MET A 374 -5.39 -2.07 -7.78
N LYS A 375 -4.11 -2.29 -8.08
CA LYS A 375 -3.20 -3.00 -7.17
C LYS A 375 -2.68 -2.04 -6.09
N ARG A 376 -2.60 -2.54 -4.86
CA ARG A 376 -2.11 -1.79 -3.68
C ARG A 376 -0.72 -1.17 -3.91
N SER A 377 0.12 -1.83 -4.70
CA SER A 377 1.48 -1.41 -5.06
C SER A 377 1.54 -0.07 -5.81
N TYR A 378 0.43 0.36 -6.44
CA TYR A 378 0.34 1.63 -7.17
C TYR A 378 -0.54 2.67 -6.47
N PHE A 379 -1.07 2.35 -5.29
CA PHE A 379 -1.77 3.32 -4.45
C PHE A 379 -0.76 4.23 -3.76
N THR A 380 -0.94 5.54 -3.94
CA THR A 380 -0.07 6.55 -3.34
C THR A 380 -0.71 7.05 -2.06
N LEU A 381 -0.18 6.64 -0.90
CA LEU A 381 -0.53 7.29 0.37
C LEU A 381 0.02 8.73 0.35
N SER A 382 -0.87 9.70 0.49
CA SER A 382 -0.56 11.14 0.48
C SER A 382 -0.61 11.76 1.87
N LEU A 383 -1.58 11.36 2.69
CA LEU A 383 -1.72 11.84 4.06
C LEU A 383 -2.05 10.67 5.00
N LEU A 384 -1.52 10.71 6.21
CA LEU A 384 -1.99 9.89 7.32
C LEU A 384 -2.41 10.79 8.47
N ILE A 385 -3.72 11.01 8.56
CA ILE A 385 -4.37 11.84 9.56
C ILE A 385 -4.46 11.03 10.86
N PRO A 386 -3.91 11.52 11.98
CA PRO A 386 -3.85 10.77 13.22
C PRO A 386 -5.23 10.70 13.90
N GLY A 387 -5.56 9.53 14.45
CA GLY A 387 -6.70 9.37 15.35
C GLY A 387 -6.49 10.01 16.73
N PRO A 388 -7.34 9.69 17.72
CA PRO A 388 -8.27 8.56 17.75
C PRO A 388 -9.65 8.79 17.12
N THR A 389 -10.03 10.03 16.84
CA THR A 389 -11.36 10.35 16.28
C THR A 389 -11.28 10.62 14.78
N SER A 390 -12.42 10.46 14.09
CA SER A 390 -12.56 10.99 12.72
C SER A 390 -12.28 12.49 12.72
N PRO A 391 -11.63 13.04 11.67
CA PRO A 391 -11.50 14.47 11.50
C PRO A 391 -12.86 15.15 11.27
N GLY A 392 -13.88 14.43 10.79
CA GLY A 392 -15.18 15.01 10.47
C GLY A 392 -15.02 16.18 9.48
N ASN A 393 -15.70 17.29 9.78
CA ASN A 393 -15.63 18.51 8.97
C ASN A 393 -14.24 19.18 8.97
N ASP A 394 -13.38 18.89 9.96
CA ASP A 394 -12.03 19.48 10.07
C ASP A 394 -11.02 18.77 9.14
N ILE A 395 -11.48 17.84 8.29
CA ILE A 395 -10.62 17.15 7.30
C ILE A 395 -9.97 18.12 6.32
N ASP A 396 -10.63 19.24 6.02
CA ASP A 396 -10.14 20.32 5.16
C ASP A 396 -8.81 20.90 5.67
N VAL A 397 -8.65 21.05 6.99
CA VAL A 397 -7.41 21.49 7.64
C VAL A 397 -6.27 20.55 7.31
N TYR A 398 -6.52 19.24 7.32
CA TYR A 398 -5.51 18.23 7.01
C TYR A 398 -5.19 18.12 5.52
N LEU A 399 -6.15 18.42 4.65
CA LEU A 399 -5.99 18.34 3.20
C LEU A 399 -5.17 19.51 2.63
N GLN A 400 -4.99 20.61 3.37
CA GLN A 400 -4.23 21.80 2.94
C GLN A 400 -2.92 21.51 2.19
N PRO A 401 -1.94 20.75 2.73
CA PRO A 401 -0.69 20.46 2.02
C PRO A 401 -0.88 19.68 0.71
N LEU A 402 -1.84 18.75 0.68
CA LEU A 402 -2.13 17.99 -0.53
C LEU A 402 -2.83 18.85 -1.58
N VAL A 403 -3.81 19.65 -1.19
CA VAL A 403 -4.54 20.55 -2.10
C VAL A 403 -3.58 21.55 -2.73
N GLU A 404 -2.65 22.10 -1.95
CA GLU A 404 -1.65 23.00 -2.49
C GLU A 404 -0.73 22.32 -3.51
N GLU A 405 -0.23 21.13 -3.20
CA GLU A 405 0.61 20.37 -4.12
C GLU A 405 -0.13 19.97 -5.40
N LEU A 406 -1.42 19.63 -5.29
CA LEU A 406 -2.29 19.35 -6.45
C LEU A 406 -2.55 20.59 -7.29
N LYS A 407 -2.77 21.76 -6.68
CA LYS A 407 -2.91 23.03 -7.41
C LYS A 407 -1.64 23.36 -8.18
N GLU A 408 -0.48 23.26 -7.55
CA GLU A 408 0.79 23.51 -8.22
C GLU A 408 1.04 22.52 -9.37
N LEU A 409 0.73 21.23 -9.17
CA LEU A 409 0.79 20.22 -10.23
C LEU A 409 -0.18 20.49 -11.38
N CYS A 410 -1.36 21.05 -11.09
CA CYS A 410 -2.36 21.36 -12.12
C CYS A 410 -1.96 22.61 -12.90
N ASP A 411 -1.58 23.69 -12.20
CA ASP A 411 -1.39 25.02 -12.79
C ASP A 411 0.02 25.23 -13.36
N VAL A 412 1.05 24.75 -12.67
CA VAL A 412 2.47 24.95 -13.04
C VAL A 412 3.06 23.66 -13.61
N GLY A 413 2.68 22.51 -13.05
CA GLY A 413 3.28 21.22 -13.36
C GLY A 413 4.67 21.04 -12.74
N VAL A 414 5.34 19.93 -13.05
CA VAL A 414 6.71 19.65 -12.62
C VAL A 414 7.51 18.98 -13.72
N GLU A 415 8.75 19.45 -13.93
CA GLU A 415 9.65 18.85 -14.90
C GLU A 415 9.96 17.40 -14.52
N THR A 416 9.69 16.49 -15.46
CA THR A 416 9.75 15.05 -15.29
C THR A 416 10.42 14.41 -16.48
N PHE A 417 11.35 13.49 -16.22
CA PHE A 417 12.00 12.70 -17.25
C PHE A 417 11.23 11.38 -17.45
N ASP A 418 10.80 11.11 -18.68
CA ASP A 418 10.18 9.85 -19.07
C ASP A 418 11.24 8.92 -19.68
N VAL A 419 11.60 7.86 -18.96
CA VAL A 419 12.61 6.88 -19.40
C VAL A 419 12.17 6.09 -20.65
N SER A 420 10.86 5.96 -20.88
CA SER A 420 10.30 5.29 -22.05
C SER A 420 10.56 6.08 -23.34
N SER A 421 10.31 7.40 -23.30
CA SER A 421 10.55 8.28 -24.45
C SER A 421 11.95 8.90 -24.47
N LYS A 422 12.71 8.80 -23.38
CA LYS A 422 14.01 9.47 -23.16
C LYS A 422 13.91 10.98 -23.39
N LYS A 423 12.86 11.58 -22.84
CA LYS A 423 12.57 13.01 -22.96
C LYS A 423 12.06 13.57 -21.65
N SER A 424 12.42 14.82 -21.40
CA SER A 424 11.80 15.60 -20.35
C SER A 424 10.47 16.17 -20.84
N PHE A 425 9.53 16.35 -19.92
CA PHE A 425 8.26 17.02 -20.17
C PHE A 425 7.78 17.70 -18.89
N GLN A 426 6.90 18.68 -19.05
CA GLN A 426 6.21 19.30 -17.93
C GLN A 426 5.03 18.41 -17.55
N MET A 427 5.15 17.65 -16.46
CA MET A 427 4.08 16.78 -15.98
C MET A 427 3.06 17.60 -15.20
N HIS A 428 1.82 17.61 -15.66
CA HIS A 428 0.68 18.09 -14.90
C HIS A 428 -0.09 16.93 -14.27
N ALA A 429 -0.76 17.19 -13.15
CA ALA A 429 -1.66 16.23 -12.54
C ALA A 429 -2.98 16.88 -12.13
N THR A 430 -4.08 16.13 -12.25
CA THR A 430 -5.43 16.60 -11.90
C THR A 430 -6.18 15.55 -11.10
N LEU A 431 -7.07 15.98 -10.22
CA LEU A 431 -7.98 15.12 -9.47
C LEU A 431 -9.33 15.07 -10.20
N LEU A 432 -9.75 13.89 -10.66
CA LEU A 432 -11.00 13.74 -11.40
C LEU A 432 -12.22 13.53 -10.49
N TRP A 433 -12.07 12.73 -9.44
CA TRP A 433 -13.15 12.42 -8.50
C TRP A 433 -12.60 11.83 -7.20
N THR A 434 -13.48 11.75 -6.22
CA THR A 434 -13.25 11.06 -4.96
C THR A 434 -14.01 9.72 -4.91
N ILE A 435 -13.47 8.74 -4.18
CA ILE A 435 -14.04 7.40 -3.97
C ILE A 435 -14.21 7.22 -2.48
N ASN A 436 -15.41 7.51 -2.00
CA ASN A 436 -15.72 7.50 -0.58
C ASN A 436 -17.04 6.75 -0.37
N ASP A 437 -17.20 6.15 0.79
CA ASP A 437 -18.54 5.78 1.26
C ASP A 437 -19.34 7.06 1.61
N PHE A 438 -20.62 6.90 1.93
CA PHE A 438 -21.48 8.06 2.12
C PHE A 438 -21.08 8.93 3.33
N PRO A 439 -20.71 8.36 4.50
CA PRO A 439 -20.12 9.12 5.59
C PRO A 439 -18.86 9.90 5.20
N ALA A 440 -17.83 9.24 4.63
CA ALA A 440 -16.58 9.91 4.26
C ALA A 440 -16.77 10.94 3.14
N TYR A 441 -17.75 10.71 2.24
CA TYR A 441 -18.16 11.73 1.28
C TYR A 441 -18.63 13.01 1.96
N GLY A 442 -19.42 12.90 3.04
CA GLY A 442 -19.89 14.07 3.79
C GLY A 442 -18.73 14.87 4.40
N ASP A 443 -17.78 14.17 5.03
CA ASP A 443 -16.58 14.80 5.61
C ASP A 443 -15.74 15.50 4.53
N ILE A 444 -15.45 14.83 3.42
CA ILE A 444 -14.55 15.35 2.37
C ILE A 444 -15.19 16.47 1.53
N SER A 445 -16.48 16.38 1.23
CA SER A 445 -17.17 17.35 0.37
C SER A 445 -17.80 18.50 1.15
N GLY A 446 -17.93 18.38 2.48
CA GLY A 446 -18.74 19.26 3.31
C GLY A 446 -20.26 19.10 3.06
N TRP A 447 -20.67 18.09 2.28
CA TRP A 447 -22.07 17.84 1.95
C TRP A 447 -22.80 17.19 3.12
N SER A 448 -24.04 17.59 3.39
CA SER A 448 -24.88 16.86 4.34
C SER A 448 -25.31 15.53 3.74
N THR A 449 -24.76 14.43 4.25
CA THR A 449 -25.13 13.06 3.81
C THR A 449 -26.24 12.45 4.68
N LYS A 450 -26.94 13.29 5.43
CA LYS A 450 -28.05 12.93 6.31
C LYS A 450 -29.28 13.79 5.99
N GLY A 451 -30.47 13.23 6.24
CA GLY A 451 -31.75 13.92 6.04
C GLY A 451 -32.32 13.81 4.62
N SER A 452 -33.38 14.55 4.33
CA SER A 452 -34.09 14.52 3.03
C SER A 452 -33.25 15.04 1.86
N LEU A 453 -32.25 15.89 2.15
CA LEU A 453 -31.38 16.52 1.15
C LEU A 453 -30.03 15.79 1.00
N ALA A 454 -29.96 14.54 1.45
CA ALA A 454 -28.71 13.79 1.52
C ALA A 454 -28.10 13.50 0.15
N CYS A 455 -28.92 13.31 -0.89
CA CYS A 455 -28.43 12.96 -2.22
C CYS A 455 -27.87 14.19 -2.95
N PRO A 456 -26.56 14.23 -3.28
CA PRO A 456 -25.97 15.36 -3.98
C PRO A 456 -26.52 15.56 -5.40
N SER A 457 -27.09 14.52 -6.00
CA SER A 457 -27.68 14.60 -7.34
C SER A 457 -29.15 15.01 -7.33
N CYS A 458 -29.90 14.78 -6.25
CA CYS A 458 -31.35 14.99 -6.20
C CYS A 458 -31.78 16.21 -5.35
N ASN A 459 -30.83 16.92 -4.72
CA ASN A 459 -31.12 18.04 -3.81
C ASN A 459 -31.58 19.33 -4.53
N TYR A 460 -31.83 19.29 -5.84
CA TYR A 460 -32.24 20.47 -6.62
C TYR A 460 -33.77 20.57 -6.82
N ASP A 461 -34.55 19.58 -6.37
CA ASP A 461 -36.01 19.49 -6.60
C ASP A 461 -36.85 19.42 -5.30
N SER A 462 -36.53 20.25 -4.29
CA SER A 462 -37.37 20.40 -3.08
C SER A 462 -38.04 21.77 -2.99
#